data_AF-A0A8S3HVK6-F1
#
_entry.id   AF-A0A8S3HVK6-F1
#
_cell.length_a   1.000
_cell.length_b   1.000
_cell.length_c   1.000
_cell.angle_alpha   90.00
_cell.angle_beta   90.00
_cell.angle_gamma   90.00
#
_symmetry.space_group_name_H-M   'P 1'
#
loop_
_entity.id
_entity.type
_entity.pdbx_description
1 polymer ?
#
loop_
_entity_poly.entity_id
_entity_poly.type
_entity_poly.pdbx_seq_one_letter_code
_entity_poly.pdbx_strand_id
1 'polypeptide(L)'
;PNNGLVIYCGTIVTEDGKEKKVNIDFEPFKAINTSLYLCDNKFHTEALQALLADDSRFGFIIMDGNGALFGTLQGNSREVITKFSVDLPKKHGRGGQ
;
A
#
# COMPACT_ATOMS: atom_id res chain seq x y z
N PRO A 1 -5.53 11.91 4.56
CA PRO A 1 -4.38 12.19 3.68
C PRO A 1 -4.25 11.08 2.62
N ASN A 2 -3.66 11.37 1.45
CA ASN A 2 -3.67 10.43 0.32
C ASN A 2 -2.83 9.18 0.62
N ASN A 3 -1.80 9.32 1.45
CA ASN A 3 -0.90 8.22 1.81
C ASN A 3 -1.26 7.53 3.14
N GLY A 4 -2.37 7.93 3.78
CA GLY A 4 -2.75 7.47 5.11
C GLY A 4 -2.28 8.41 6.22
N LEU A 5 -2.38 7.97 7.47
CA LEU A 5 -2.04 8.76 8.66
C LEU A 5 -1.38 7.86 9.70
N VAL A 6 -0.27 8.32 10.27
CA VAL A 6 0.40 7.64 11.39
C VAL A 6 0.32 8.54 12.62
N ILE A 7 -0.09 7.97 13.74
CA ILE A 7 -0.22 8.67 15.03
C ILE A 7 0.51 7.86 16.10
N TYR A 8 1.52 8.46 16.71
CA TYR A 8 2.14 7.98 17.94
C TYR A 8 1.77 8.91 19.09
N CYS A 9 1.06 8.38 20.08
CA CYS A 9 0.62 9.11 21.26
C CYS A 9 1.03 8.33 22.51
N GLY A 10 1.73 8.98 23.43
CA GLY A 10 2.15 8.34 24.68
C GLY A 10 2.94 9.26 25.60
N THR A 11 3.15 8.82 26.83
CA THR A 11 4.05 9.50 27.78
C THR A 11 5.38 8.76 27.79
N ILE A 12 6.47 9.46 27.49
CA ILE A 12 7.83 8.91 27.60
C ILE A 12 8.56 9.54 28.78
N VAL A 13 9.43 8.76 29.43
CA VAL A 13 10.34 9.28 30.45
C VAL A 13 11.59 9.77 29.72
N THR A 14 11.93 11.04 29.90
CA THR A 14 13.16 11.64 29.36
C THR A 14 14.37 11.31 30.24
N GLU A 15 15.60 11.46 29.74
CA GLU A 15 16.82 11.17 30.51
C GLU A 15 16.88 11.93 31.86
N ASP A 16 16.21 13.08 31.94
CA ASP A 16 16.06 13.89 33.16
C ASP A 16 15.03 13.33 34.17
N GLY A 17 14.47 12.15 33.92
CA GLY A 17 13.44 11.51 34.77
C GLY A 17 12.07 12.18 34.70
N LYS A 18 11.86 13.14 33.80
CA LYS A 18 10.59 13.84 33.63
C LYS A 18 9.70 13.12 32.63
N GLU A 19 8.43 12.96 32.99
CA GLU A 19 7.38 12.51 32.09
C GLU A 19 7.07 13.59 31.05
N LYS A 20 7.23 13.23 29.77
CA LYS A 20 6.88 14.08 28.64
C LYS A 20 5.81 13.39 27.81
N LYS A 21 4.68 14.08 27.62
CA LYS A 21 3.67 13.67 26.66
C LYS A 21 4.18 13.93 25.24
N VAL A 22 4.17 12.89 24.43
CA VAL A 22 4.62 12.91 23.04
C VAL A 22 3.44 12.51 22.17
N ASN A 23 3.05 13.43 21.30
CA ASN A 23 2.08 13.20 20.24
C ASN A 23 2.79 13.55 18.93
N ILE A 24 2.92 12.56 18.06
CA ILE A 24 3.54 12.70 16.74
C ILE A 24 2.52 12.18 15.75
N ASP A 25 1.98 13.09 14.95
CA ASP A 25 1.11 12.80 13.83
C ASP A 25 1.78 13.26 12.53
N PHE A 26 1.85 12.38 11.54
CA PHE A 26 2.41 12.73 10.24
C PHE A 26 1.81 11.87 9.11
N GLU A 27 1.87 12.41 7.90
CA GLU A 27 1.55 11.66 6.69
C GLU A 27 2.81 10.95 6.18
N PRO A 28 2.77 9.62 5.97
CA PRO A 28 3.90 8.86 5.45
C PRO A 28 4.17 9.19 3.96
N PHE A 29 5.42 9.01 3.53
CA PHE A 29 5.83 9.29 2.15
C PHE A 29 5.24 8.32 1.11
N LYS A 30 4.87 7.11 1.54
CA LYS A 30 4.21 6.06 0.73
C LYS A 30 2.86 5.73 1.34
N ALA A 31 1.90 5.37 0.48
CA ALA A 31 0.56 4.98 0.91
C ALA A 31 0.59 3.70 1.78
N ILE A 32 -0.05 3.76 2.95
CA ILE A 32 -0.15 2.63 3.88
C ILE A 32 -1.50 1.92 3.70
N ASN A 33 -1.46 0.61 3.45
CA ASN A 33 -2.64 -0.26 3.43
C ASN A 33 -2.85 -1.05 4.73
N THR A 34 -1.94 -0.91 5.70
CA THR A 34 -1.98 -1.62 6.98
C THR A 34 -2.66 -0.75 8.04
N SER A 35 -3.74 -1.26 8.63
CA SER A 35 -4.35 -0.65 9.82
C SER A 35 -3.81 -1.33 11.07
N LEU A 36 -3.16 -0.57 11.96
CA LEU A 36 -2.58 -1.06 13.20
C LEU A 36 -2.94 -0.12 14.34
N TYR A 37 -3.48 -0.67 15.42
CA TYR A 37 -3.73 0.05 16.67
C TYR A 37 -3.16 -0.78 17.82
N LEU A 38 -2.12 -0.27 18.47
CA LEU A 38 -1.41 -0.93 19.56
C LEU A 38 -1.11 0.09 20.66
N CYS A 39 -1.32 -0.32 21.91
CA CYS A 39 -0.90 0.41 23.10
C CYS A 39 0.08 -0.48 23.86
N ASP A 40 1.33 -0.06 23.94
CA ASP A 40 2.42 -0.84 24.53
C ASP A 40 3.42 0.11 25.21
N ASN A 41 4.36 -0.44 25.99
CA ASN A 41 5.41 0.33 26.66
C ASN A 41 6.47 0.93 25.71
N LYS A 42 6.40 0.56 24.42
CA LYS A 42 7.28 1.02 23.35
C LYS A 42 6.45 1.39 22.12
N PHE A 43 6.96 2.34 21.33
CA PHE A 43 6.37 2.66 20.03
C PHE A 43 6.74 1.60 19.00
N HIS A 44 5.73 1.05 18.34
CA HIS A 44 5.90 0.07 17.27
C HIS A 44 6.14 0.78 15.93
N THR A 45 7.39 0.77 15.47
CA THR A 45 7.82 1.39 14.20
C THR A 45 8.05 0.38 13.06
N GLU A 46 7.76 -0.90 13.30
CA GLU A 46 7.98 -1.99 12.34
C GLU A 46 7.26 -1.75 11.01
N ALA A 47 6.02 -1.26 11.05
CA ALA A 47 5.25 -0.93 9.85
C ALA A 47 5.91 0.16 9.01
N LEU A 48 6.50 1.19 9.64
CA LEU A 48 7.24 2.25 8.96
C LEU A 48 8.56 1.73 8.39
N GLN A 49 9.25 0.86 9.13
CA GLN A 49 10.51 0.28 8.70
C GLN A 49 10.32 -0.63 7.48
N ALA A 50 9.23 -1.41 7.44
CA ALA A 50 8.88 -2.21 6.26
C ALA A 50 8.61 -1.33 5.02
N LEU A 51 7.92 -0.20 5.19
CA LEU A 51 7.65 0.75 4.10
C LEU A 51 8.93 1.42 3.55
N LEU A 52 9.93 1.62 4.41
CA LEU A 52 11.25 2.13 4.02
C LEU A 52 12.11 1.06 3.33
N ALA A 53 11.93 -0.22 3.65
CA ALA A 53 12.69 -1.32 3.06
C ALA A 53 12.18 -1.74 1.67
N ASP A 54 10.87 -1.61 1.41
CA ASP A 54 10.27 -2.01 0.11
C ASP A 54 10.44 -0.92 -0.96
N ASP A 55 11.60 -0.91 -1.61
CA ASP A 55 11.87 -0.10 -2.82
C ASP A 55 11.66 -0.85 -4.14
N SER A 56 11.44 -2.17 -4.08
CA SER A 56 11.19 -2.97 -5.29
C SER A 56 9.76 -2.77 -5.79
N ARG A 57 9.63 -2.10 -6.95
CA ARG A 57 8.37 -1.96 -7.69
C ARG A 57 8.29 -3.04 -8.77
N PHE A 58 7.29 -3.91 -8.68
CA PHE A 58 7.00 -4.97 -9.64
C PHE A 58 5.90 -4.53 -10.60
N GLY A 59 6.09 -4.76 -11.89
CA GLY A 59 5.07 -4.53 -12.92
C GLY A 59 4.32 -5.81 -13.26
N PHE A 60 3.00 -5.73 -13.35
CA PHE A 60 2.12 -6.82 -13.76
C PHE A 60 1.40 -6.44 -15.05
N ILE A 61 1.42 -7.36 -16.00
CA ILE A 61 0.66 -7.29 -17.25
C ILE A 61 -0.28 -8.49 -17.26
N ILE A 62 -1.58 -8.23 -17.12
CA ILE A 62 -2.62 -9.25 -17.15
C ILE A 62 -3.31 -9.14 -18.51
N MET A 63 -3.15 -10.14 -19.37
CA MET A 63 -3.77 -10.21 -20.68
C MET A 63 -4.89 -11.25 -20.65
N ASP A 64 -6.09 -10.87 -21.05
CA ASP A 64 -7.25 -11.74 -21.23
C ASP A 64 -7.86 -11.52 -22.64
N GLY A 65 -8.68 -12.45 -23.12
CA GLY A 65 -9.37 -12.33 -24.41
C GLY A 65 -10.31 -11.12 -24.50
N ASN A 66 -10.70 -10.54 -23.36
CA ASN A 66 -11.57 -9.37 -23.29
C ASN A 66 -10.82 -8.05 -22.99
N GLY A 67 -9.49 -8.06 -22.90
CA GLY A 67 -8.73 -6.85 -22.56
C GLY A 67 -7.37 -7.10 -21.91
N ALA A 68 -6.71 -6.02 -21.53
CA ALA A 68 -5.50 -6.10 -20.72
C ALA A 68 -5.50 -5.09 -19.58
N LEU A 69 -4.82 -5.46 -18.50
CA LEU A 69 -4.58 -4.62 -17.33
C LEU A 69 -3.08 -4.50 -17.08
N PHE A 70 -2.62 -3.27 -16.96
CA PHE A 70 -1.29 -2.91 -16.50
C PHE A 70 -1.41 -2.37 -15.08
N GLY A 71 -0.68 -3.00 -14.16
CA GLY A 71 -0.61 -2.56 -12.77
C GLY A 71 0.81 -2.67 -12.25
N THR A 72 1.07 -2.00 -11.14
CA THR A 72 2.31 -2.17 -10.39
C THR A 72 2.00 -2.51 -8.95
N LEU A 73 2.86 -3.31 -8.35
CA LEU A 73 2.85 -3.65 -6.94
C LEU A 73 4.17 -3.19 -6.33
N GLN A 74 4.10 -2.44 -5.25
CA GLN A 74 5.27 -2.07 -4.45
C GLN A 74 4.96 -2.40 -2.99
N GLY A 75 5.65 -3.40 -2.44
CA GLY A 75 5.31 -3.97 -1.14
C GLY A 75 3.85 -4.39 -1.08
N ASN A 76 3.09 -3.78 -0.17
CA ASN A 76 1.65 -4.01 0.01
C ASN A 76 0.74 -3.00 -0.75
N SER A 77 1.31 -2.10 -1.55
CA SER A 77 0.56 -1.11 -2.32
C SER A 77 0.38 -1.56 -3.77
N ARG A 78 -0.88 -1.62 -4.22
CA ARG A 78 -1.24 -1.91 -5.62
C ARG A 78 -1.69 -0.62 -6.32
N GLU A 79 -1.20 -0.42 -7.53
CA GLU A 79 -1.59 0.69 -8.39
C GLU A 79 -2.00 0.14 -9.76
N VAL A 80 -3.18 0.50 -10.25
CA VAL A 80 -3.64 0.14 -11.60
C VAL A 80 -3.35 1.32 -12.51
N ILE A 81 -2.39 1.15 -13.43
CA ILE A 81 -1.96 2.22 -14.34
C ILE A 81 -2.97 2.38 -15.48
N THR A 82 -3.36 1.27 -16.10
CA THR A 82 -4.26 1.30 -17.26
C THR A 82 -4.99 -0.02 -17.39
N LYS A 83 -6.28 0.05 -17.68
CA LYS A 83 -7.13 -1.08 -18.04
C LYS A 83 -7.86 -0.73 -19.33
N PHE A 84 -7.77 -1.59 -20.32
CA PHE A 84 -8.58 -1.46 -21.53
C PHE A 84 -9.22 -2.80 -21.87
N SER A 85 -10.40 -2.72 -22.48
CA SER A 85 -11.16 -3.89 -22.92
C SER A 85 -11.11 -3.99 -24.44
N VAL A 86 -11.02 -5.22 -24.94
CA VAL A 86 -11.13 -5.53 -26.37
C VAL A 86 -12.30 -6.49 -26.55
N ASP A 87 -13.05 -6.31 -27.63
CA ASP A 87 -14.16 -7.19 -27.97
C ASP A 87 -13.70 -8.10 -29.11
N LEU A 88 -13.28 -9.31 -28.77
CA LEU A 88 -12.81 -10.29 -29.75
C LEU A 88 -13.97 -11.18 -30.20
N PRO A 89 -14.13 -11.42 -31.52
CA PRO A 89 -15.14 -12.33 -32.00
C PRO A 89 -14.90 -13.74 -31.43
N LYS A 90 -15.95 -14.36 -30.88
CA LYS A 90 -15.87 -15.73 -30.39
C LYS A 90 -15.47 -16.66 -31.53
N LYS A 91 -14.52 -17.56 -31.26
CA LYS A 91 -14.10 -18.60 -32.19
C LYS A 91 -15.31 -19.44 -32.63
N HIS A 92 -15.81 -19.20 -33.84
CA HIS A 92 -16.83 -20.04 -34.47
C HIS A 92 -16.15 -21.26 -35.08
N GLY A 93 -16.60 -22.46 -34.69
CA GLY A 93 -16.09 -23.73 -35.20
C GLY A 93 -16.71 -24.18 -36.52
N ARG A 94 -17.72 -23.48 -37.03
CA ARG A 94 -18.42 -23.79 -38.28
C ARG A 94 -18.86 -22.50 -38.97
N GLY A 95 -18.27 -22.19 -40.12
CA GLY A 95 -18.78 -21.20 -41.05
C GLY A 95 -19.94 -21.80 -41.83
N GLY A 96 -21.14 -21.36 -41.52
CA GLY A 96 -22.35 -21.58 -42.31
C GLY A 96 -23.11 -20.26 -42.31
N GLN A 97 -23.58 -19.84 -43.48
CA GLN A 97 -24.28 -18.57 -43.71
C GLN A 97 -25.48 -18.39 -42.79
#